data_AF-A0A852S9C0-F1
#
_entry.id   AF-A0A852S9C0-F1
#
_cell.length_a   1.000
_cell.length_b   1.000
_cell.length_c   1.000
_cell.angle_alpha   90.00
_cell.angle_beta   90.00
_cell.angle_gamma   90.00
#
_symmetry.space_group_name_H-M   'P 1'
#
loop_
_entity.id
_entity.type
_entity.pdbx_description
1 polymer ?
#
loop_
_entity_poly.entity_id
_entity_poly.type
_entity_poly.pdbx_seq_one_letter_code
_entity_poly.pdbx_strand_id
1 'polypeptide(L)'
;MPFRTQEILTQWLEDFLAAGRAIEGTVEVLRQDGADGADTGLVVIELANAPTTLYLEPVAPGDPRWSITFLARDVDAARSPDRVSALAAELAVIAELCRHLEALSASWDAPDLRPSGGRPALL
;
A
#
# COMPACT_ATOMS: atom_id res chain seq x y z
N MET A 1 -5.44 -18.23 2.64
CA MET A 1 -4.33 -17.39 2.14
C MET A 1 -4.09 -16.31 3.17
N PRO A 2 -2.85 -15.86 3.44
CA PRO A 2 -2.62 -14.81 4.43
C PRO A 2 -3.18 -13.48 3.91
N PHE A 3 -4.16 -12.93 4.61
CA PHE A 3 -4.68 -11.59 4.33
C PHE A 3 -3.73 -10.53 4.88
N ARG A 4 -3.65 -9.40 4.18
CA ARG A 4 -2.98 -8.20 4.69
C ARG A 4 -4.03 -7.47 5.51
N THR A 5 -4.08 -7.79 6.79
CA THR A 5 -5.04 -7.16 7.71
C THR A 5 -4.76 -5.67 7.81
N GLN A 6 -5.77 -4.90 8.23
CA GLN A 6 -5.60 -3.49 8.54
C GLN A 6 -4.38 -3.25 9.45
N GLU A 7 -4.21 -4.06 10.50
CA GLU A 7 -3.09 -3.94 11.45
C GLU A 7 -1.72 -4.05 10.78
N ILE A 8 -1.53 -5.06 9.91
CA ILE A 8 -0.26 -5.26 9.20
C ILE A 8 0.03 -4.08 8.27
N LEU A 9 -0.99 -3.61 7.56
CA LEU A 9 -0.82 -2.49 6.63
C LEU A 9 -0.58 -1.17 7.34
N THR A 10 -1.19 -0.95 8.50
CA THR A 10 -0.89 0.19 9.37
C THR A 10 0.58 0.15 9.79
N GLN A 11 1.09 -1.00 10.25
CA GLN A 11 2.50 -1.11 10.64
C GLN A 11 3.44 -0.81 9.46
N TRP A 12 3.17 -1.37 8.28
CA TRP A 12 4.00 -1.13 7.10
C TRP A 12 3.96 0.34 6.66
N LEU A 13 2.81 1.00 6.77
CA LEU A 13 2.68 2.42 6.50
C LEU A 13 3.48 3.26 7.51
N GLU A 14 3.39 2.94 8.80
CA GLU A 14 4.15 3.62 9.84
C GLU A 14 5.66 3.47 9.63
N ASP A 15 6.14 2.26 9.31
CA ASP A 15 7.53 1.99 8.97
C ASP A 15 7.96 2.78 7.72
N PHE A 16 7.07 2.87 6.73
CA PHE A 16 7.32 3.62 5.51
C PHE A 16 7.56 5.10 5.81
N LEU A 17 6.71 5.70 6.65
CA LEU A 17 6.78 7.11 7.07
C LEU A 17 7.96 7.39 8.00
N ALA A 18 8.24 6.48 8.94
CA ALA A 18 9.34 6.59 9.91
C ALA A 18 10.73 6.62 9.23
N ALA A 19 10.86 6.07 8.03
CA ALA A 19 12.08 6.14 7.23
C ALA A 19 12.33 7.51 6.57
N GLY A 20 11.51 8.53 6.85
CA GLY A 20 11.69 9.90 6.37
C GLY A 20 10.97 10.22 5.06
N ARG A 21 10.09 9.32 4.59
CA ARG A 21 9.22 9.58 3.45
C ARG A 21 7.94 10.23 3.94
N ALA A 22 7.57 11.36 3.35
CA ALA A 22 6.39 12.11 3.75
C ALA A 22 5.39 12.15 2.60
N ILE A 23 4.12 11.87 2.91
CA ILE A 23 2.98 12.12 2.03
C ILE A 23 2.42 13.47 2.46
N GLU A 24 2.31 14.42 1.52
CA GLU A 24 1.79 15.77 1.83
C GLU A 24 0.29 15.73 2.18
N GLY A 25 -0.45 14.81 1.56
CA GLY A 25 -1.84 14.52 1.83
C GLY A 25 -2.09 13.75 3.14
N THR A 26 -3.32 13.28 3.29
CA THR A 26 -3.71 12.36 4.37
C THR A 26 -3.61 10.93 3.87
N VAL A 27 -3.17 10.01 4.73
CA VAL A 27 -3.12 8.57 4.43
C VAL A 27 -3.68 7.80 5.62
N GLU A 28 -4.57 6.86 5.34
CA GLU A 28 -5.17 5.99 6.36
C GLU A 28 -5.33 4.56 5.84
N VAL A 29 -5.35 3.60 6.77
CA VAL A 29 -5.64 2.20 6.47
C VAL A 29 -7.02 1.88 7.00
N LEU A 30 -7.96 1.63 6.08
CA LEU A 30 -9.31 1.21 6.40
C LEU A 30 -9.40 -0.32 6.38
N ARG A 31 -10.25 -0.85 7.26
CA ARG A 31 -10.68 -2.24 7.19
C ARG A 31 -11.69 -2.38 6.05
N GLN A 32 -11.42 -3.26 5.09
CA GLN A 32 -12.40 -3.68 4.10
C GLN A 32 -12.87 -5.09 4.46
N ASP A 33 -14.19 -5.27 4.56
CA ASP A 33 -14.78 -6.60 4.69
C ASP A 33 -14.73 -7.27 3.32
N GLY A 34 -13.65 -8.03 3.08
CA GLY A 34 -13.48 -8.86 1.90
C GLY A 34 -14.50 -10.00 1.84
N ALA A 35 -14.49 -10.75 0.73
CA ALA A 35 -15.30 -11.96 0.61
C ALA A 35 -15.08 -12.89 1.82
N ASP A 36 -16.17 -13.46 2.35
CA ASP A 36 -16.21 -14.29 3.57
C ASP A 36 -15.80 -13.56 4.89
N GLY A 37 -15.88 -12.23 4.94
CA GLY A 37 -15.58 -11.44 6.15
C GLY A 37 -14.08 -11.30 6.44
N ALA A 38 -13.25 -11.51 5.42
CA ALA A 38 -11.81 -11.36 5.51
C ALA A 38 -11.42 -9.89 5.74
N ASP A 39 -10.53 -9.63 6.69
CA ASP A 39 -9.93 -8.31 6.91
C ASP A 39 -8.87 -8.07 5.82
N THR A 40 -9.31 -7.47 4.72
CA THR A 40 -8.41 -6.95 3.68
C THR A 40 -8.24 -5.47 3.93
N GLY A 41 -7.05 -5.01 4.32
CA GLY A 41 -6.87 -3.57 4.52
C GLY A 41 -6.78 -2.84 3.17
N LEU A 42 -7.40 -1.67 3.14
CA LEU A 42 -7.43 -0.73 2.03
C LEU A 42 -6.66 0.51 2.46
N VAL A 43 -5.67 0.94 1.68
CA VAL A 43 -4.96 2.19 1.95
C VAL A 43 -5.64 3.31 1.18
N VAL A 44 -6.13 4.31 1.89
CA VAL A 44 -6.82 5.48 1.35
C VAL A 44 -5.90 6.69 1.46
N ILE A 45 -5.78 7.46 0.38
CA ILE A 45 -4.94 8.65 0.34
C ILE A 45 -5.75 9.82 -0.22
N GLU A 46 -5.87 10.92 0.52
CA GLU A 46 -6.39 12.17 -0.03
C GLU A 46 -5.22 13.05 -0.45
N LEU A 47 -5.18 13.47 -1.72
CA LEU A 47 -4.06 14.27 -2.21
C LEU A 47 -4.13 15.72 -1.72
N ALA A 48 -3.02 16.26 -1.24
CA ALA A 48 -2.91 17.66 -0.85
C ALA A 48 -2.98 18.60 -2.06
N ASN A 49 -2.42 18.17 -3.20
CA ASN A 49 -2.32 19.03 -4.39
C ASN A 49 -3.48 18.84 -5.37
N ALA A 50 -4.42 17.94 -5.09
CA ALA A 50 -5.58 17.74 -5.92
C ALA A 50 -6.76 17.16 -5.10
N PRO A 51 -8.00 17.66 -5.20
CA PRO A 51 -9.15 17.14 -4.42
C PRO A 51 -9.68 15.79 -4.94
N THR A 52 -8.85 14.75 -4.92
CA THR A 52 -9.18 13.37 -5.30
C THR A 52 -8.63 12.45 -4.23
N THR A 53 -9.28 11.32 -4.12
CA THR A 53 -8.89 10.24 -3.23
C THR A 53 -8.35 9.11 -4.09
N LEU A 54 -7.24 8.54 -3.63
CA LEU A 54 -6.65 7.33 -4.19
C LEU A 54 -6.92 6.15 -3.26
N TYR A 55 -7.06 4.99 -3.86
CA TYR A 55 -7.11 3.72 -3.15
C TYR A 55 -5.96 2.82 -3.62
N LEU A 56 -5.27 2.23 -2.65
CA LEU A 56 -4.24 1.22 -2.86
C LEU A 56 -4.74 -0.09 -2.25
N GLU A 57 -4.79 -1.13 -3.07
CA GLU A 57 -5.22 -2.47 -2.68
C GLU A 57 -4.48 -3.55 -3.49
N PRO A 58 -4.37 -4.79 -2.96
CA PRO A 58 -3.91 -5.93 -3.74
C PRO A 58 -4.83 -6.19 -4.94
N VAL A 59 -4.27 -6.56 -6.09
CA VAL A 59 -5.05 -6.82 -7.32
C VAL A 59 -6.03 -8.00 -7.18
N ALA A 60 -5.74 -8.91 -6.25
CA ALA A 60 -6.63 -9.99 -5.84
C ALA A 60 -6.25 -10.46 -4.42
N PRO A 61 -7.14 -11.15 -3.69
CA PRO A 61 -6.82 -11.70 -2.38
C PRO A 61 -5.59 -12.62 -2.40
N GLY A 62 -4.55 -12.23 -1.64
CA GLY A 62 -3.28 -12.95 -1.56
C GLY A 62 -2.40 -12.84 -2.81
N ASP A 63 -2.72 -11.96 -3.75
CA ASP A 63 -1.78 -11.56 -4.80
C ASP A 63 -0.80 -10.52 -4.22
N PRO A 64 0.51 -10.66 -4.46
CA PRO A 64 1.48 -9.70 -3.96
C PRO A 64 1.46 -8.37 -4.71
N ARG A 65 0.85 -8.31 -5.92
CA ARG A 65 0.80 -7.09 -6.74
C ARG A 65 -0.26 -6.12 -6.24
N TRP A 66 0.02 -4.84 -6.35
CA TRP A 66 -0.86 -3.77 -5.90
C TRP A 66 -1.34 -2.90 -7.07
N SER A 67 -2.53 -2.35 -6.94
CA SER A 67 -3.09 -1.35 -7.86
C SER A 67 -3.32 -0.02 -7.16
N ILE A 68 -3.19 1.06 -7.92
CA ILE A 68 -3.55 2.43 -7.51
C ILE A 68 -4.80 2.83 -8.32
N THR A 69 -5.90 3.07 -7.64
CA THR A 69 -7.15 3.54 -8.25
C THR A 69 -7.35 5.02 -7.95
N PHE A 70 -7.55 5.80 -9.01
CA PHE A 70 -7.90 7.22 -8.90
C PHE A 70 -9.42 7.33 -8.92
N LEU A 71 -10.01 7.90 -7.87
CA LEU A 71 -11.44 8.16 -7.91
C LEU A 71 -11.76 9.27 -8.90
N ALA A 72 -12.68 8.96 -9.81
CA ALA A 72 -13.16 9.87 -10.83
C ALA A 72 -13.69 11.16 -10.20
N ARG A 73 -13.46 12.28 -10.89
CA ARG A 73 -14.03 13.58 -10.54
C ARG A 73 -15.09 13.94 -11.58
N ASP A 74 -16.14 14.60 -11.13
CA ASP A 74 -17.18 15.15 -12.00
C ASP A 74 -16.84 16.53 -12.59
N VAL A 75 -15.66 17.10 -12.29
CA VAL A 75 -15.34 18.49 -12.65
C VAL A 75 -13.89 18.68 -13.09
N ASP A 76 -13.71 19.33 -14.24
CA ASP A 76 -12.42 19.81 -14.74
C ASP A 76 -11.82 20.84 -13.78
N ALA A 77 -10.52 20.72 -13.49
CA ALA A 77 -9.81 21.65 -12.64
C ALA A 77 -8.61 22.26 -13.36
N ALA A 78 -8.68 23.56 -13.67
CA ALA A 78 -7.53 24.32 -14.11
C ALA A 78 -6.47 24.40 -12.99
N ARG A 79 -5.20 24.15 -13.32
CA ARG A 79 -4.08 24.15 -12.36
C ARG A 79 -2.92 24.97 -12.92
N SER A 80 -2.19 25.65 -12.04
CA SER A 80 -0.92 26.29 -12.40
C SER A 80 0.19 25.24 -12.60
N PRO A 81 1.25 25.55 -13.36
CA PRO A 81 2.39 24.63 -13.52
C PRO A 81 3.01 24.19 -12.19
N ASP A 82 3.15 25.10 -11.22
CA ASP A 82 3.70 24.76 -9.90
C ASP A 82 2.84 23.73 -9.16
N ARG A 83 1.50 23.81 -9.29
CA ARG A 83 0.57 22.83 -8.71
C ARG A 83 0.63 21.49 -9.41
N VAL A 84 0.89 21.48 -10.72
CA VAL A 84 1.13 20.23 -11.47
C VAL A 84 2.44 19.58 -11.01
N SER A 85 3.50 20.37 -10.81
CA SER A 85 4.78 19.86 -10.30
C SER A 85 4.67 19.28 -8.89
N ALA A 86 3.96 19.97 -7.99
CA ALA A 86 3.71 19.46 -6.63
C ALA A 86 2.89 18.16 -6.65
N LEU A 87 1.83 18.09 -7.46
CA LEU A 87 1.07 16.87 -7.64
C LEU A 87 1.92 15.72 -8.20
N ALA A 88 2.81 15.99 -9.15
CA ALA A 88 3.71 14.96 -9.69
C ALA A 88 4.68 14.41 -8.62
N ALA A 89 5.23 15.29 -7.78
CA ALA A 89 6.07 14.88 -6.65
C ALA A 89 5.30 14.03 -5.64
N GLU A 90 4.08 14.44 -5.30
CA GLU A 90 3.18 13.70 -4.42
C GLU A 90 2.86 12.30 -4.99
N LEU A 91 2.50 12.21 -6.27
CA LEU A 91 2.23 10.93 -6.94
C LEU A 91 3.47 10.03 -7.02
N ALA A 92 4.68 10.59 -7.10
CA ALA A 92 5.92 9.82 -7.09
C ALA A 92 6.13 9.10 -5.74
N VAL A 93 5.86 9.78 -4.62
CA VAL A 93 5.92 9.18 -3.28
C VAL A 93 4.87 8.09 -3.12
N ILE A 94 3.65 8.31 -3.64
CA ILE A 94 2.57 7.32 -3.58
C ILE A 94 2.91 6.07 -4.40
N ALA A 95 3.52 6.24 -5.57
CA ALA A 95 4.02 5.11 -6.35
C ALA A 95 5.15 4.36 -5.61
N GLU A 96 5.98 5.06 -4.83
CA GLU A 96 6.98 4.42 -3.97
C GLU A 96 6.34 3.61 -2.84
N LEU A 97 5.32 4.16 -2.16
CA LEU A 97 4.54 3.42 -1.17
C LEU A 97 3.93 2.14 -1.78
N CYS A 98 3.30 2.25 -2.96
CA CYS A 98 2.72 1.09 -3.63
C CYS A 98 3.76 0.00 -3.93
N ARG A 99 4.95 0.37 -4.43
CA ARG A 99 6.06 -0.57 -4.65
C ARG A 99 6.58 -1.18 -3.35
N HIS A 100 6.61 -0.40 -2.27
CA HIS A 100 7.01 -0.89 -0.96
C HIS A 100 6.04 -1.96 -0.43
N LEU A 101 4.73 -1.70 -0.52
CA LEU A 101 3.69 -2.65 -0.13
C LEU A 101 3.73 -3.92 -0.98
N GLU A 102 3.99 -3.81 -2.28
CA GLU A 102 4.18 -4.96 -3.18
C GLU A 102 5.41 -5.79 -2.80
N ALA A 103 6.54 -5.15 -2.49
CA ALA A 103 7.75 -5.85 -2.08
C ALA A 103 7.57 -6.60 -0.75
N LEU A 104 6.95 -5.95 0.25
CA LEU A 104 6.62 -6.59 1.53
C LEU A 104 5.64 -7.76 1.32
N SER A 105 4.63 -7.56 0.48
CA SER A 105 3.66 -8.60 0.15
C SER A 105 4.32 -9.82 -0.52
N ALA A 106 5.22 -9.61 -1.47
CA ALA A 106 5.96 -10.70 -2.11
C ALA A 106 6.85 -11.45 -1.12
N SER A 107 7.49 -10.74 -0.19
CA SER A 107 8.33 -11.36 0.85
C SER A 107 7.49 -12.18 1.86
N TRP A 108 6.27 -11.74 2.15
CA TRP A 108 5.36 -12.38 3.10
C TRP A 108 4.82 -13.72 2.58
N ASP A 109 4.59 -13.83 1.27
CA ASP A 109 4.09 -15.05 0.63
C ASP A 109 5.21 -16.04 0.25
N ALA A 110 6.48 -15.67 0.43
CA ALA A 110 7.62 -16.53 0.10
C ALA A 110 7.56 -17.83 0.92
N PRO A 111 7.48 -19.02 0.27
CA PRO A 111 7.18 -20.28 0.95
C PRO A 111 8.30 -20.85 1.84
N ASP A 112 9.45 -20.16 2.00
CA ASP A 112 10.63 -20.76 2.61
C ASP A 112 11.42 -19.86 3.57
N LEU A 113 11.00 -19.92 4.84
CA LEU A 113 11.92 -19.95 5.98
C LEU A 113 11.51 -21.10 6.90
N ARG A 114 11.12 -22.25 6.32
CA ARG A 114 10.90 -23.48 7.08
C ARG A 114 12.19 -24.28 7.03
N PRO A 115 12.91 -24.49 8.15
CA PRO A 115 14.06 -25.36 8.14
C PRO A 115 13.61 -26.77 7.71
N SER A 116 13.94 -27.14 6.47
CA SER A 116 13.74 -28.49 5.97
C SER A 116 14.60 -29.42 6.83
N GLY A 117 13.98 -30.44 7.42
CA GLY A 117 14.56 -31.22 8.50
C GLY A 117 16.01 -31.66 8.26
N GLY A 118 16.93 -31.10 9.05
CA GLY A 118 18.26 -31.64 9.27
C GLY A 118 18.29 -32.29 10.64
N ARG A 119 18.30 -33.63 10.70
CA ARG A 119 18.57 -34.37 11.94
C ARG A 119 19.92 -33.91 12.50
N PRO A 120 20.08 -33.72 13.83
CA PRO A 120 21.39 -33.49 14.39
C PRO A 120 22.23 -34.75 14.18
N ALA A 121 23.37 -34.59 13.51
CA ALA A 121 24.42 -35.60 13.53
C ALA A 121 24.95 -35.68 14.96
N LEU A 122 24.74 -36.84 15.59
CA LEU A 122 25.42 -37.22 16.81
C LEU A 122 26.92 -37.23 16.56
N LEU A 123 27.65 -36.32 17.20
CA LEU A 123 29.03 -36.48 17.67
C LEU A 123 29.20 -35.71 18.98
#